data_AF-A0A7V2PLA1-F1
#
_entry.id   AF-A0A7V2PLA1-F1
#
_cell.length_a   1.000
_cell.length_b   1.000
_cell.length_c   1.000
_cell.angle_alpha   90.00
_cell.angle_beta   90.00
_cell.angle_gamma   90.00
#
_symmetry.space_group_name_H-M   'P 1'
#
loop_
_entity.id
_entity.type
_entity.pdbx_description
1 polymer ?
#
loop_
_entity_poly.entity_id
_entity_poly.type
_entity_poly.pdbx_seq_one_letter_code
_entity_poly.pdbx_strand_id
1 'polypeptide(L)' 'MSDDEVETKQERREKKLKKKRERVPKHGKNLARVYMDAIMKRLGGKGKQK' A
#
# COMPACT_ATOMS: atom_id res chain seq x y z
N MET A 1 -0.08 -34.58 17.64
CA MET A 1 0.41 -34.30 16.27
C MET A 1 -0.69 -34.75 15.32
N SER A 2 -1.52 -33.92 14.71
CA SER A 2 -1.56 -32.47 14.49
C SER A 2 -3.00 -32.00 14.73
N ASP A 3 -3.23 -31.26 15.81
CA ASP A 3 -4.46 -30.52 16.03
C ASP A 3 -4.48 -29.38 15.00
N ASP A 4 -5.10 -29.62 13.85
CA ASP A 4 -5.51 -28.54 12.96
C ASP A 4 -6.55 -27.72 13.73
N GLU A 5 -6.07 -26.69 14.43
CA GLU A 5 -6.87 -25.68 15.13
C GLU A 5 -8.03 -25.29 14.21
N VAL A 6 -9.23 -25.75 14.55
CA VAL A 6 -10.45 -25.48 13.77
C VAL A 6 -10.75 -24.00 13.93
N GLU A 7 -10.14 -23.18 13.06
CA GLU A 7 -10.25 -21.73 13.13
C GLU A 7 -11.71 -21.33 13.15
N THR A 8 -12.08 -20.53 14.14
CA THR A 8 -13.44 -20.01 14.22
C THR A 8 -13.71 -19.07 13.04
N LYS A 9 -14.99 -18.90 12.67
CA LYS A 9 -15.37 -17.98 11.58
C LYS A 9 -14.85 -16.56 11.81
N GLN A 10 -14.66 -16.15 13.07
CA GLN A 10 -14.17 -14.85 13.47
C GLN A 10 -12.66 -14.71 13.19
N GLU A 11 -11.86 -15.68 13.61
CA GLU A 11 -10.41 -15.70 13.35
C GLU A 11 -10.10 -15.67 11.85
N ARG A 12 -10.88 -16.42 11.04
CA ARG A 12 -10.77 -16.38 9.58
C ARG A 12 -11.05 -14.98 9.00
N ARG A 13 -12.01 -14.24 9.59
CA ARG A 13 -12.33 -12.86 9.16
C ARG A 13 -11.21 -11.89 9.53
N GLU A 14 -10.67 -12.00 10.73
CA GLU A 14 -9.56 -11.15 11.20
C GLU A 14 -8.28 -11.40 10.40
N LYS A 15 -7.92 -12.66 10.16
CA LYS A 15 -6.78 -13.04 9.29
C LYS A 15 -6.94 -12.45 7.88
N LYS A 16 -8.16 -12.45 7.32
CA LYS A 16 -8.46 -11.82 6.02
C LYS A 16 -8.35 -10.28 6.06
N LEU A 17 -8.86 -9.64 7.11
CA LEU A 17 -8.79 -8.18 7.27
C LEU A 17 -7.34 -7.70 7.43
N LYS A 18 -6.54 -8.40 8.23
CA LYS A 18 -5.11 -8.12 8.40
C LYS A 18 -4.36 -8.23 7.07
N LYS A 19 -4.53 -9.34 6.34
CA LYS A 19 -3.95 -9.52 5.00
C LYS A 19 -4.39 -8.46 4.00
N LYS A 20 -5.65 -7.98 4.06
CA LYS A 20 -6.12 -6.88 3.21
C LYS A 20 -5.42 -5.56 3.54
N ARG A 21 -5.27 -5.22 4.84
CA ARG A 21 -4.57 -4.01 5.30
C ARG A 21 -3.08 -4.03 4.91
N GLU A 22 -2.43 -5.17 5.01
CA GLU A 22 -1.03 -5.37 4.59
C GLU A 22 -0.86 -5.28 3.06
N ARG A 23 -1.85 -5.76 2.31
CA ARG A 23 -1.91 -5.66 0.84
C ARG A 23 -2.29 -4.29 0.33
N VAL A 24 -2.77 -3.36 1.17
CA VAL A 24 -2.98 -1.98 0.72
C VAL A 24 -1.61 -1.49 0.24
N PRO A 25 -1.46 -1.20 -1.07
CA PRO A 25 -0.19 -0.75 -1.58
C PRO A 25 0.13 0.56 -0.87
N LYS A 26 1.11 0.52 0.04
CA LYS A 26 1.71 1.71 0.66
C LYS A 26 2.28 2.67 -0.40
N HIS A 27 2.34 2.20 -1.65
CA HIS A 27 2.89 2.86 -2.82
C HIS A 27 1.75 3.40 -3.71
N GLY A 28 0.87 4.22 -3.14
CA GLY A 28 0.42 5.40 -3.88
C GLY A 28 1.56 6.41 -3.88
N LYS A 29 1.71 7.24 -4.93
CA LYS A 29 2.63 8.38 -4.85
C LYS A 29 2.24 9.15 -3.58
N ASN A 30 3.13 9.22 -2.60
CA ASN A 30 2.93 10.03 -1.39
C ASN A 30 2.46 11.42 -1.84
N LEU A 31 1.45 11.98 -1.19
CA LEU A 31 0.94 13.32 -1.47
C LEU A 31 2.07 14.34 -1.62
N ALA A 32 3.09 14.25 -0.76
CA ALA A 32 4.30 15.06 -0.84
C ALA A 32 5.05 14.89 -2.18
N ARG A 33 5.18 13.65 -2.67
CA ARG A 33 5.82 13.34 -3.96
C ARG A 33 4.98 13.83 -5.15
N VAL A 34 3.65 13.81 -5.05
CA VAL A 34 2.76 14.40 -6.07
C VAL A 34 2.93 15.92 -6.12
N TYR A 35 2.96 16.58 -4.97
CA TYR A 35 3.20 18.03 -4.90
C TYR A 35 4.60 18.40 -5.40
N MET A 36 5.64 17.65 -5.02
CA MET A 36 6.99 17.88 -5.52
C MET A 36 7.09 17.69 -7.04
N ASP A 37 6.49 16.62 -7.60
CA ASP A 37 6.41 16.42 -9.05
C ASP A 37 5.72 17.62 -9.74
N ALA A 38 4.63 18.14 -9.16
CA ALA A 38 3.87 19.26 -9.71
C ALA A 38 4.65 20.59 -9.67
N ILE A 39 5.33 20.86 -8.55
CA ILE A 39 6.18 22.04 -8.39
C ILE A 39 7.35 21.98 -9.38
N MET A 40 8.03 20.83 -9.48
CA MET A 40 9.15 20.64 -10.42
C MET A 40 8.70 20.80 -11.89
N LYS A 41 7.51 20.33 -12.25
CA LYS A 41 6.93 20.56 -13.59
C LYS A 41 6.63 22.03 -13.86
N ARG A 42 6.11 22.75 -12.85
CA ARG A 42 5.73 24.18 -12.97
C ARG A 42 6.96 25.08 -13.04
N LEU A 43 8.01 24.78 -12.29
CA LEU A 43 9.27 25.54 -12.25
C LEU A 43 10.17 25.28 -13.46
N GLY A 44 9.68 24.63 -14.52
CA GLY A 44 10.41 24.43 -15.77
C GLY A 44 11.34 23.22 -15.78
N GLY A 45 11.07 22.20 -14.94
CA GLY A 45 11.85 20.98 -14.86
C GLY A 45 11.96 20.27 -16.22
N LYS A 46 13.10 20.49 -16.89
CA LYS A 46 13.69 19.61 -17.91
C LYS A 46 14.04 18.25 -17.28
N GLY A 47 13.06 17.52 -16.77
CA GLY A 47 13.23 16.16 -16.31
C GLY A 47 13.18 15.21 -17.50
N LYS A 48 14.25 15.16 -18.31
CA LYS A 48 14.50 13.98 -19.14
C LYS A 48 14.63 12.79 -18.18
N GLN A 49 13.59 11.99 -18.05
CA GLN A 49 13.74 10.59 -17.67
C GLN A 49 13.70 9.80 -18.97
N LYS A 50 14.82 9.10 -19.20
CA LYS A 50 15.06 8.20 -20.33
C LYS A 50 14.01 7.10 -20.38
#